data_AF-A0A0K0DB36-F1
#
_entry.id   AF-A0A0K0DB36-F1
#
_cell.length_a   1.000
_cell.length_b   1.000
_cell.length_c   1.000
_cell.angle_alpha   90.00
_cell.angle_beta   90.00
_cell.angle_gamma   90.00
#
_symmetry.space_group_name_H-M   'P 1'
#
loop_
_entity.id
_entity.type
_entity.pdbx_description
1 polymer ?
#
loop_
_entity_poly.entity_id
_entity_poly.type
_entity_poly.pdbx_seq_one_letter_code
_entity_poly.pdbx_strand_id
1 'polypeptide(L)' 'MCQIKPSEGRTCREDEQPPRTNLHYFYSPKDRRCKLYFYRGCGGNANRFEKKSDCERLCLH' A
#
# COMPACT_ATOMS: atom_id res chain seq x y z
N MET A 1 -1.35 9.33 -5.85
CA MET A 1 -0.90 8.14 -5.10
C MET A 1 0.53 7.74 -5.40
N CYS A 2 0.94 7.60 -6.66
CA CYS A 2 2.30 7.14 -7.03
C CYS A 2 3.47 8.04 -6.56
N GLN A 3 3.19 9.29 -6.17
CA GLN A 3 4.22 10.19 -5.63
C GLN A 3 4.17 10.30 -4.10
N ILE A 4 3.17 9.70 -3.45
CA ILE A 4 2.98 9.74 -2.01
C ILE A 4 3.87 8.67 -1.38
N LYS A 5 4.61 8.98 -0.32
CA LYS A 5 5.38 7.96 0.41
C LYS A 5 4.44 6.87 0.97
N PRO A 6 4.81 5.59 0.95
CA PRO A 6 4.00 4.55 1.55
C PRO A 6 3.78 4.85 3.04
N SER A 7 2.58 4.59 3.52
CA SER A 7 2.28 4.67 4.95
C SER A 7 1.96 3.28 5.47
N GLU A 8 2.68 2.88 6.52
CA GLU A 8 2.41 1.65 7.27
C GLU A 8 1.07 1.71 8.01
N GLY A 9 0.44 2.89 8.12
CA GLY A 9 -0.79 3.06 8.88
C GLY A 9 -0.60 2.77 10.37
N ARG A 10 -1.65 2.26 10.99
CA ARG A 10 -1.69 1.86 12.40
C ARG A 10 -2.43 0.53 12.56
N THR A 11 -2.33 -0.07 13.74
CA THR A 11 -3.19 -1.18 14.13
C THR A 11 -4.65 -0.73 14.12
N CYS A 12 -5.51 -1.58 13.56
CA CYS A 12 -6.96 -1.36 13.58
C CYS A 12 -7.50 -1.35 15.01
N ARG A 13 -8.52 -0.53 15.24
CA ARG A 13 -9.35 -0.62 16.46
C ARG A 13 -10.30 -1.81 16.35
N GLU A 14 -10.96 -2.17 17.44
CA GLU A 14 -11.90 -3.31 17.45
C GLU A 14 -13.09 -3.12 16.50
N ASP A 15 -13.49 -1.88 16.22
CA ASP A 15 -14.56 -1.54 15.28
C ASP A 15 -14.13 -1.54 13.80
N GLU A 16 -12.82 -1.54 13.53
CA GLU A 16 -12.29 -1.49 12.17
C GLU A 16 -11.95 -2.89 11.67
N GLN A 17 -12.43 -3.21 10.47
CA GLN A 17 -12.15 -4.51 9.86
C GLN A 17 -10.74 -4.51 9.25
N PRO A 18 -9.81 -5.34 9.73
CA PRO A 18 -8.46 -5.40 9.18
C PRO A 18 -8.45 -6.02 7.78
N PRO A 19 -7.42 -5.71 6.96
CA PRO A 19 -7.24 -6.32 5.66
C PRO A 19 -6.96 -7.82 5.79
N ARG A 20 -7.23 -8.56 4.71
CA ARG A 20 -6.97 -10.00 4.63
C ARG A 20 -5.49 -10.36 4.87
N THR A 21 -4.58 -9.44 4.57
CA THR A 21 -3.14 -9.59 4.77
C THR A 21 -2.52 -8.24 5.14
N ASN A 22 -1.44 -8.26 5.91
CA ASN A 22 -0.64 -7.08 6.19
C ASN A 22 0.39 -6.79 5.09
N LEU A 23 0.55 -7.70 4.12
CA LEU A 23 1.51 -7.54 3.03
C LEU A 23 0.83 -6.88 1.83
N HIS A 24 1.25 -5.65 1.50
CA HIS A 24 0.72 -4.88 0.38
C HIS A 24 1.84 -4.37 -0.52
N TYR A 25 1.47 -3.93 -1.72
CA TYR A 25 2.35 -3.25 -2.66
C TYR A 25 2.20 -1.74 -2.56
N PHE A 26 3.28 -1.01 -2.75
CA PHE A 26 3.28 0.44 -2.96
C PHE A 26 4.18 0.78 -4.14
N TYR A 27 3.94 1.92 -4.76
CA TYR A 27 4.83 2.42 -5.80
C TYR A 27 6.00 3.21 -5.19
N SER A 28 7.24 2.80 -5.50
CA SER A 28 8.46 3.54 -5.16
C SER A 28 8.88 4.39 -6.35
N PRO A 29 8.72 5.74 -6.31
CA PRO A 29 9.19 6.61 -7.38
C PRO A 29 10.72 6.62 -7.50
N LYS A 30 11.43 6.34 -6.40
CA LYS A 30 12.90 6.22 -6.39
C LYS A 30 13.39 5.04 -7.22
N ASP A 31 12.71 3.90 -7.10
CA ASP A 31 13.07 2.66 -7.80
C ASP A 31 12.30 2.46 -9.12
N ARG A 32 11.37 3.39 -9.43
CA ARG A 32 10.34 3.31 -10.47
C ARG A 32 9.70 1.92 -10.57
N ARG A 33 9.32 1.34 -9.43
CA ARG A 33 8.69 0.01 -9.39
C ARG A 33 7.76 -0.14 -8.21
N CYS A 34 6.82 -1.08 -8.34
CA CYS A 34 5.97 -1.51 -7.25
C CYS A 34 6.72 -2.49 -6.33
N LYS A 35 6.79 -2.18 -5.04
CA LYS A 35 7.51 -2.95 -4.01
C LYS A 35 6.54 -3.39 -2.93
N LEU A 36 6.86 -4.52 -2.31
CA LEU A 36 6.14 -5.00 -1.14
C LEU A 36 6.52 -4.19 0.11
N TYR A 37 5.55 -3.98 0.99
CA TYR A 37 5.74 -3.41 2.32
C TYR A 37 4.68 -3.94 3.29
N PHE A 38 4.94 -3.74 4.59
CA PHE A 38 4.03 -4.16 5.64
C PHE A 38 3.12 -3.01 6.06
N TYR A 39 1.82 -3.26 6.03
CA TYR A 39 0.76 -2.36 6.48
C TYR A 39 0.17 -2.90 7.78
N ARG A 40 0.00 -2.02 8.76
CA ARG A 40 -0.40 -2.37 10.12
C ARG A 40 -1.90 -2.61 10.27
N GLY A 41 -2.68 -2.39 9.21
CA GLY A 41 -4.07 -2.79 9.12
C GLY A 41 -5.03 -1.63 8.82
N CYS A 42 -4.87 -0.48 9.46
CA CYS A 42 -5.83 0.63 9.33
C CYS A 42 -5.17 1.99 9.04
N GLY A 43 -5.94 2.86 8.38
CA GLY A 43 -5.49 4.18 7.92
C GLY A 43 -4.48 4.12 6.77
N GLY A 44 -3.40 4.90 6.89
CA GLY A 44 -2.40 5.04 5.84
C GLY A 44 -2.89 5.89 4.66
N ASN A 45 -2.41 5.63 3.46
CA ASN A 45 -2.76 6.41 2.27
C ASN A 45 -3.02 5.52 1.04
N ALA A 46 -3.44 6.15 -0.05
CA ALA A 46 -3.82 5.48 -1.29
C ALA A 46 -2.64 4.90 -2.09
N ASN A 47 -1.37 5.10 -1.68
CA ASN A 47 -0.24 4.38 -2.29
C ASN A 47 -0.09 2.99 -1.67
N ARG A 48 -1.16 2.19 -1.75
CA ARG A 48 -1.27 0.84 -1.21
C ARG A 48 -2.17 0.01 -2.10
N PHE A 49 -1.67 -1.14 -2.53
CA PHE A 49 -2.34 -2.03 -3.48
C PHE A 49 -2.22 -3.47 -2.99
N GLU A 50 -3.27 -4.28 -3.12
CA GLU A 50 -3.21 -5.70 -2.77
C GLU A 50 -2.45 -6.52 -3.83
N LYS A 51 -2.50 -6.10 -5.09
CA LYS A 51 -1.85 -6.81 -6.21
C LYS A 51 -0.77 -5.94 -6.81
N LYS A 52 0.36 -6.57 -7.15
CA LYS A 52 1.46 -5.92 -7.89
C LYS A 52 0.97 -5.34 -9.21
N SER A 53 0.18 -6.10 -9.95
CA SER A 53 -0.36 -5.71 -11.26
C SER A 53 -1.23 -4.46 -11.17
N ASP A 54 -2.01 -4.26 -10.11
CA ASP A 54 -2.83 -3.05 -9.94
C ASP A 54 -1.98 -1.81 -9.66
N CYS A 55 -0.90 -1.95 -8.88
CA CYS A 55 0.07 -0.89 -8.66
C CYS A 55 0.78 -0.52 -9.97
N GLU A 56 1.25 -1.53 -10.72
CA GLU A 56 1.95 -1.32 -11.99
C GLU A 56 1.01 -0.72 -13.04
N ARG A 57 -0.23 -1.24 -13.16
CA ARG A 57 -1.32 -0.73 -14.01
C ARG A 57 -1.84 0.65 -13.61
N LEU A 58 -1.41 1.23 -12.50
CA LEU A 58 -1.79 2.59 -12.13
C LEU A 58 -0.63 3.58 -12.13
N CYS A 59 0.59 3.12 -11.85
CA CYS A 59 1.76 3.98 -11.66
C CYS A 59 2.89 3.80 -12.68
N LEU A 60 2.78 2.85 -13.63
CA LEU A 60 3.79 2.59 -14.67
C LEU A 60 3.23 2.84 -16.09
N HIS A 61 2.55 3.97 -16.31
CA HIS A 61 2.14 4.47 -17.63
C HIS A 61 2.82 5.80 -17.92
#